data_AF-A0A8J5WHW6-F1
#
_entry.id   AF-A0A8J5WHW6-F1
#
_cell.length_a   1.000
_cell.length_b   1.000
_cell.length_c   1.000
_cell.angle_alpha   90.00
_cell.angle_beta   90.00
_cell.angle_gamma   90.00
#
_symmetry.space_group_name_H-M   'P 1'
#
loop_
_entity.id
_entity.type
_entity.pdbx_description
1 polymer ?
#
loop_
_entity_poly.entity_id
_entity_poly.type
_entity_poly.pdbx_seq_one_letter_code
_entity_poly.pdbx_strand_id
1 'polypeptide(L)'
;MLTFHEFFLVLPTFLLHIQGHGFRTELISMMLDLKPRFLRFPGGCFVEGEWLRNAFRWRESIGPWEERPGHFGDVWHYWTDDGLGYYEFLQLSEDLGAAPIWVFNNGISHNDEVDTAAIAPFVKDVLDSLEFARGSAESTWGSARAAMGHPEPFPVKYVAIGNEDCGKKFYRGNYLKFYNAIREAYPDIQMISNCDASSGPLDHPADLYDFHVYTDSNTLFSMKNTFDGSSRNGTKAFVSEYAVWRSDAGRGSLLASLAEAAFLTGLEKNSDVVWMASYAPLFVNDNDQTWNPDAIVFNSWQQYGTPSYWMQTLFCESSGALIHPITTTSSYSGSLAASAITWQDSENSFLRVKIVNFGSDAVSLTISATGLQVHVNTAGSTVTVLTSGNVMDENSFSNPNKVVPVKSQLPNAAEQMQVMLSPHSFTSLDLALAHQVAAKKQSCPKCAQAPAHMSPFTGELVVYCSVHAIPESEEDAVIRENEPAIVKRLKKLLMLSTDGTLNMHALWLIRRELALPDDYRDENLAIADVEEWRAKEYAEKCYERCNTDIQHMKMEVCVHSVSVNANNNRIIQGGVCCVDGWILQHQYTKMEE
;
A
#
# COMPACT_ATOMS: atom_id res chain seq x y z
N MET A 1 -33.09 -5.24 32.27
CA MET A 1 -31.67 -4.84 32.18
C MET A 1 -31.25 -5.12 30.75
N LEU A 2 -30.97 -4.08 29.96
CA LEU A 2 -30.41 -4.26 28.62
C LEU A 2 -28.89 -4.32 28.78
N THR A 3 -28.31 -5.47 28.45
CA THR A 3 -26.86 -5.67 28.47
C THR A 3 -26.34 -5.43 27.05
N PHE A 4 -25.62 -4.34 26.85
CA PHE A 4 -24.95 -4.05 25.58
C PHE A 4 -23.57 -4.70 25.63
N HIS A 5 -23.26 -5.52 24.63
CA HIS A 5 -21.99 -6.26 24.56
C HIS A 5 -20.98 -5.61 23.60
N GLU A 6 -21.43 -4.88 22.56
CA GLU A 6 -20.58 -4.30 21.52
C GLU A 6 -21.10 -2.95 21.00
N PHE A 7 -20.17 -2.03 20.75
CA PHE A 7 -20.43 -0.75 20.07
C PHE A 7 -19.45 -0.61 18.90
N PHE A 8 -19.98 -0.32 17.71
CA PHE A 8 -19.17 -0.06 16.53
C PHE A 8 -19.73 1.11 15.74
N LEU A 9 -18.84 2.00 15.30
CA LEU A 9 -19.15 3.14 14.44
C LEU A 9 -18.14 3.17 13.29
N VAL A 10 -18.56 2.69 12.13
CA VAL A 10 -17.83 2.92 10.87
C VAL A 10 -18.27 4.27 10.31
N LEU A 11 -17.34 5.18 10.11
CA LEU A 11 -17.60 6.45 9.42
C LEU A 11 -17.46 6.21 7.90
N PRO A 12 -18.55 6.30 7.10
CA PRO A 12 -18.52 5.93 5.68
C PRO A 12 -17.73 6.90 4.77
N THR A 13 -17.23 8.02 5.30
CA THR A 13 -16.65 9.12 4.51
C THR A 13 -15.13 9.14 4.43
N PHE A 14 -14.43 8.18 5.04
CA PHE A 14 -12.95 8.12 5.07
C PHE A 14 -12.39 6.76 4.67
N LEU A 15 -13.09 6.01 3.81
CA LEU A 15 -12.63 4.70 3.34
C LEU A 15 -12.36 4.72 1.83
N LEU A 16 -11.11 4.45 1.44
CA LEU A 16 -10.87 3.84 0.15
C LEU A 16 -11.41 2.43 0.34
N HIS A 17 -12.46 2.06 -0.38
CA HIS A 17 -12.90 0.68 -0.42
C HIS A 17 -11.88 -0.12 -1.23
N ILE A 18 -10.76 -0.38 -0.59
CA ILE A 18 -9.93 -1.51 -0.93
C ILE A 18 -10.70 -2.74 -0.43
N GLN A 19 -11.54 -3.27 -1.32
CA GLN A 19 -12.37 -4.48 -1.16
C GLN A 19 -13.25 -4.58 0.10
N GLY A 20 -13.61 -3.47 0.76
CA GLY A 20 -14.60 -3.49 1.85
C GLY A 20 -14.03 -3.55 3.29
N HIS A 21 -12.70 -3.49 3.47
CA HIS A 21 -12.06 -3.78 4.77
C HIS A 21 -11.80 -2.56 5.68
N GLY A 22 -12.39 -1.39 5.40
CA GLY A 22 -12.46 -0.32 6.41
C GLY A 22 -11.15 0.43 6.72
N PHE A 23 -10.17 0.43 5.82
CA PHE A 23 -8.94 1.21 6.02
C PHE A 23 -9.13 2.72 5.90
N ARG A 24 -8.47 3.47 6.78
CA ARG A 24 -8.44 4.94 6.75
C ARG A 24 -7.74 5.44 5.47
N THR A 25 -8.53 6.03 4.56
CA THR A 25 -8.14 6.41 3.19
C THR A 25 -6.82 7.14 3.14
N GLU A 26 -6.69 8.18 3.96
CA GLU A 26 -5.55 9.06 3.94
C GLU A 26 -4.23 8.38 4.33
N LEU A 27 -4.28 7.38 5.21
CA LEU A 27 -3.09 6.63 5.62
C LEU A 27 -2.69 5.64 4.53
N ILE A 28 -3.67 5.00 3.90
CA ILE A 28 -3.42 4.10 2.77
C ILE A 28 -2.92 4.87 1.55
N SER A 29 -3.44 6.06 1.27
CA SER A 29 -2.91 6.92 0.21
C SER A 29 -1.44 7.24 0.42
N MET A 30 -1.02 7.51 1.66
CA MET A 30 0.40 7.69 1.97
C MET A 30 1.22 6.41 1.76
N MET A 31 0.68 5.23 2.04
CA MET A 31 1.36 3.97 1.70
C MET A 31 1.47 3.76 0.18
N LEU A 32 0.41 4.06 -0.58
CA LEU A 32 0.41 3.97 -2.04
C LEU A 32 1.47 4.91 -2.66
N ASP A 33 1.63 6.11 -2.11
CA ASP A 33 2.65 7.07 -2.54
C ASP A 33 4.08 6.56 -2.32
N LEU A 34 4.32 5.71 -1.31
CA LEU A 34 5.60 5.04 -1.09
C LEU A 34 5.88 3.93 -2.12
N LYS A 35 4.87 3.46 -2.86
CA LYS A 35 4.95 2.34 -3.82
C LYS A 35 5.72 1.13 -3.28
N PRO A 36 5.36 0.59 -2.10
CA PRO A 36 6.10 -0.48 -1.46
C PRO A 36 6.10 -1.73 -2.36
N ARG A 37 7.23 -2.45 -2.38
CA ARG A 37 7.34 -3.74 -3.09
C ARG A 37 7.05 -4.95 -2.21
N PHE A 38 7.03 -4.73 -0.91
CA PHE A 38 6.70 -5.75 0.07
C PHE A 38 6.08 -5.10 1.31
N LEU A 39 5.37 -5.90 2.10
CA LEU A 39 4.83 -5.53 3.40
C LEU A 39 5.22 -6.60 4.42
N ARG A 40 6.01 -6.23 5.44
CA ARG A 40 6.38 -7.10 6.56
C ARG A 40 5.35 -6.96 7.67
N PHE A 41 4.70 -8.06 8.05
CA PHE A 41 3.64 -8.06 9.06
C PHE A 41 3.53 -9.43 9.76
N PRO A 42 2.90 -9.50 10.95
CA PRO A 42 2.42 -8.41 11.80
C PRO A 42 3.53 -7.94 12.75
N GLY A 43 4.79 -8.15 12.34
CA GLY A 43 5.94 -8.31 13.23
C GLY A 43 6.44 -7.07 13.96
N GLY A 44 7.77 -7.10 14.13
CA GLY A 44 8.41 -6.63 15.34
C GLY A 44 8.03 -7.54 16.52
N CYS A 45 8.31 -7.05 17.73
CA CYS A 45 8.02 -7.74 18.99
C CYS A 45 6.52 -8.06 19.22
N PHE A 46 5.60 -7.48 18.43
CA PHE A 46 4.17 -7.80 18.49
C PHE A 46 3.88 -9.27 18.21
N VAL A 47 4.63 -9.92 17.31
CA VAL A 47 4.46 -11.34 17.01
C VAL A 47 4.96 -12.26 18.14
N GLU A 48 5.90 -11.76 18.95
CA GLU A 48 6.55 -12.48 20.04
C GLU A 48 5.74 -12.40 21.34
N GLY A 49 5.31 -11.18 21.70
CA GLY A 49 4.82 -10.85 23.04
C GLY A 49 5.94 -10.77 24.08
N GLU A 50 5.65 -10.18 25.25
CA GLU A 50 6.50 -10.37 26.42
C GLU A 50 6.41 -11.83 26.88
N TRP A 51 5.20 -12.41 26.83
CA TRP A 51 4.90 -13.80 27.18
C TRP A 51 4.15 -14.49 26.05
N LEU A 52 4.41 -15.78 25.81
CA LEU A 52 3.80 -16.52 24.70
C LEU A 52 2.27 -16.56 24.75
N ARG A 53 1.67 -16.40 25.94
CA ARG A 53 0.21 -16.30 26.12
C ARG A 53 -0.41 -15.07 25.43
N ASN A 54 0.40 -14.05 25.15
CA ASN A 54 0.01 -12.77 24.56
C ASN A 54 0.62 -12.57 23.16
N ALA A 55 1.29 -13.60 22.62
CA ALA A 55 1.81 -13.57 21.26
C ALA A 55 0.68 -13.60 20.23
N PHE A 56 0.85 -12.91 19.10
CA PHE A 56 -0.12 -12.93 18.01
C PHE A 56 -0.45 -14.36 17.52
N ARG A 57 -1.75 -14.65 17.36
CA ARG A 57 -2.27 -15.94 16.86
C ARG A 57 -3.09 -15.73 15.60
N TRP A 58 -2.53 -16.09 14.44
CA TRP A 58 -3.16 -15.82 13.14
C TRP A 58 -4.59 -16.38 13.02
N ARG A 59 -4.87 -17.57 13.59
CA ARG A 59 -6.21 -18.17 13.55
C ARG A 59 -7.26 -17.40 14.32
N GLU A 60 -6.84 -16.69 15.37
CA GLU A 60 -7.72 -15.86 16.19
C GLU A 60 -7.98 -14.50 15.53
N SER A 61 -7.25 -14.21 14.45
CA SER A 61 -7.36 -12.96 13.67
C SER A 61 -8.07 -13.12 12.32
N ILE A 62 -8.74 -14.26 12.07
CA ILE A 62 -9.51 -14.51 10.84
C ILE A 62 -10.97 -14.82 11.18
N GLY A 63 -11.84 -14.85 10.17
CA GLY A 63 -13.28 -15.01 10.35
C GLY A 63 -13.99 -13.70 10.70
N PRO A 64 -15.28 -13.77 11.09
CA PRO A 64 -16.07 -12.60 11.49
C PRO A 64 -15.37 -11.82 12.60
N TRP A 65 -15.18 -10.52 12.40
CA TRP A 65 -14.38 -9.69 13.30
C TRP A 65 -14.99 -9.61 14.70
N GLU A 66 -16.33 -9.62 14.79
CA GLU A 66 -17.09 -9.59 16.04
C GLU A 66 -16.91 -10.87 16.89
N GLU A 67 -16.41 -11.95 16.28
CA GLU A 67 -16.11 -13.22 16.97
C GLU A 67 -14.63 -13.34 17.35
N ARG A 68 -13.77 -12.40 16.93
CA ARG A 68 -12.34 -12.43 17.23
C ARG A 68 -12.12 -12.07 18.71
N PRO A 69 -11.35 -12.86 19.46
CA PRO A 69 -11.14 -12.61 20.89
C PRO A 69 -10.26 -11.37 21.14
N GLY A 70 -9.46 -10.97 20.15
CA GLY A 70 -8.35 -10.04 20.35
C GLY A 70 -7.32 -10.57 21.35
N HIS A 71 -6.33 -9.75 21.68
CA HIS A 71 -5.41 -10.04 22.77
C HIS A 71 -4.81 -8.77 23.38
N PHE A 72 -4.19 -8.92 24.55
CA PHE A 72 -3.40 -7.84 25.13
C PHE A 72 -2.00 -7.83 24.52
N GLY A 73 -1.68 -6.81 23.73
CA GLY A 73 -0.34 -6.56 23.21
C GLY A 73 0.56 -6.06 24.33
N ASP A 74 1.11 -6.99 25.10
CA ASP A 74 1.83 -6.71 26.34
C ASP A 74 3.18 -6.02 26.16
N VAL A 75 3.79 -6.12 24.98
CA VAL A 75 4.99 -5.35 24.60
C VAL A 75 4.69 -3.86 24.45
N TRP A 76 3.54 -3.53 23.86
CA TRP A 76 3.15 -2.15 23.55
C TRP A 76 2.08 -1.59 24.51
N HIS A 77 1.66 -2.41 25.48
CA HIS A 77 0.75 -2.07 26.58
C HIS A 77 -0.65 -1.60 26.18
N TYR A 78 -1.21 -2.13 25.09
CA TYR A 78 -2.59 -1.88 24.68
C TYR A 78 -3.35 -3.16 24.31
N TRP A 79 -4.68 -3.11 24.34
CA TRP A 79 -5.53 -4.21 23.86
C TRP A 79 -5.76 -4.07 22.36
N THR A 80 -5.55 -5.13 21.61
CA THR A 80 -5.90 -5.24 20.18
C THR A 80 -7.14 -6.10 20.04
N ASP A 81 -8.06 -5.69 19.17
CA ASP A 81 -9.22 -6.50 18.77
C ASP A 81 -8.88 -7.52 17.67
N ASP A 82 -7.65 -7.45 17.13
CA ASP A 82 -7.18 -8.24 15.98
C ASP A 82 -8.10 -8.10 14.74
N GLY A 83 -8.77 -6.95 14.61
CA GLY A 83 -9.57 -6.59 13.45
C GLY A 83 -8.72 -6.40 12.20
N LEU A 84 -7.50 -5.87 12.35
CA LEU A 84 -6.45 -5.93 11.32
C LEU A 84 -5.63 -7.20 11.52
N GLY A 85 -6.16 -8.31 11.00
CA GLY A 85 -5.62 -9.65 11.17
C GLY A 85 -4.85 -10.18 9.97
N TYR A 86 -4.59 -11.49 9.98
CA TYR A 86 -3.80 -12.16 8.95
C TYR A 86 -4.37 -11.97 7.54
N TYR A 87 -5.69 -12.13 7.39
CA TYR A 87 -6.38 -11.97 6.11
C TYR A 87 -6.31 -10.51 5.63
N GLU A 88 -6.58 -9.54 6.51
CA GLU A 88 -6.58 -8.12 6.13
C GLU A 88 -5.20 -7.62 5.70
N PHE A 89 -4.11 -8.13 6.29
CA PHE A 89 -2.75 -7.80 5.84
C PHE A 89 -2.36 -8.44 4.50
N LEU A 90 -2.82 -9.68 4.23
CA LEU A 90 -2.64 -10.33 2.93
C LEU A 90 -3.37 -9.54 1.84
N GLN A 91 -4.62 -9.16 2.11
CA GLN A 91 -5.43 -8.34 1.23
C GLN A 91 -4.76 -6.98 0.98
N LEU A 92 -4.38 -6.26 2.05
CA LEU A 92 -3.67 -4.99 1.92
C LEU A 92 -2.39 -5.10 1.08
N SER A 93 -1.64 -6.20 1.22
CA SER A 93 -0.45 -6.43 0.40
C SER A 93 -0.80 -6.55 -1.09
N GLU A 94 -1.84 -7.31 -1.42
CA GLU A 94 -2.35 -7.46 -2.80
C GLU A 94 -2.77 -6.12 -3.39
N ASP A 95 -3.52 -5.32 -2.63
CA ASP A 95 -4.06 -4.04 -3.09
C ASP A 95 -2.99 -2.94 -3.23
N LEU A 96 -1.92 -3.03 -2.44
CA LEU A 96 -0.71 -2.20 -2.62
C LEU A 96 0.17 -2.67 -3.79
N GLY A 97 -0.11 -3.84 -4.37
CA GLY A 97 0.78 -4.49 -5.34
C GLY A 97 2.13 -4.91 -4.74
N ALA A 98 2.13 -5.20 -3.44
CA ALA A 98 3.30 -5.54 -2.63
C ALA A 98 3.33 -7.04 -2.29
N ALA A 99 4.52 -7.62 -2.17
CA ALA A 99 4.67 -8.98 -1.70
C ALA A 99 4.49 -9.07 -0.16
N PRO A 100 3.56 -9.90 0.36
CA PRO A 100 3.47 -10.12 1.79
C PRO A 100 4.70 -10.88 2.32
N ILE A 101 5.29 -10.38 3.40
CA ILE A 101 6.30 -11.10 4.21
C ILE A 101 5.63 -11.50 5.51
N TRP A 102 5.27 -12.78 5.62
CA TRP A 102 4.61 -13.33 6.78
C TRP A 102 5.62 -13.61 7.90
N VAL A 103 5.57 -12.81 8.96
CA VAL A 103 6.34 -13.00 10.19
C VAL A 103 5.49 -13.79 11.17
N PHE A 104 5.99 -14.90 11.69
CA PHE A 104 5.26 -15.72 12.65
C PHE A 104 6.10 -16.05 13.89
N ASN A 105 5.42 -16.33 15.00
CA ASN A 105 6.07 -16.74 16.24
C ASN A 105 6.71 -18.13 16.09
N ASN A 106 8.01 -18.24 16.38
CA ASN A 106 8.78 -19.49 16.26
C ASN A 106 8.86 -20.30 17.59
N GLY A 107 7.90 -20.06 18.49
CA GLY A 107 7.88 -20.62 19.85
C GLY A 107 8.70 -19.81 20.86
N ILE A 108 8.97 -18.54 20.59
CA ILE A 108 9.74 -17.65 21.46
C ILE A 108 8.96 -16.36 21.71
N SER A 109 9.08 -15.86 22.92
CA SER A 109 8.71 -14.50 23.32
C SER A 109 9.91 -13.83 24.00
N HIS A 110 9.77 -12.59 24.46
CA HIS A 110 10.84 -11.96 25.23
C HIS A 110 11.25 -12.76 26.48
N ASN A 111 10.29 -13.42 27.14
CA ASN A 111 10.52 -14.14 28.40
C ASN A 111 10.31 -15.67 28.35
N ASP A 112 9.67 -16.21 27.31
CA ASP A 112 9.39 -17.63 27.16
C ASP A 112 10.13 -18.24 25.95
N GLU A 113 10.54 -19.50 26.07
CA GLU A 113 11.07 -20.28 24.94
C GLU A 113 10.52 -21.71 24.97
N VAL A 114 9.88 -22.15 23.89
CA VAL A 114 9.43 -23.54 23.71
C VAL A 114 10.62 -24.41 23.31
N ASP A 115 10.83 -25.49 24.06
CA ASP A 115 11.86 -26.48 23.74
C ASP A 115 11.63 -27.04 22.33
N THR A 116 12.71 -27.19 21.56
CA THR A 116 12.69 -27.76 20.20
C THR A 116 12.03 -29.14 20.12
N ALA A 117 12.04 -29.93 21.19
CA ALA A 117 11.32 -31.20 21.24
C ALA A 117 9.78 -31.04 21.24
N ALA A 118 9.29 -29.89 21.70
CA ALA A 118 7.86 -29.57 21.84
C ALA A 118 7.34 -28.59 20.77
N ILE A 119 8.18 -28.12 19.83
CA ILE A 119 7.80 -27.08 18.85
C ILE A 119 6.85 -27.55 17.73
N ALA A 120 6.64 -28.86 17.60
CA ALA A 120 5.86 -29.44 16.50
C ALA A 120 4.46 -28.84 16.30
N PRO A 121 3.67 -28.51 17.34
CA PRO A 121 2.37 -27.84 17.17
C PRO A 121 2.49 -26.46 16.51
N PHE A 122 3.52 -25.68 16.84
CA PHE A 122 3.75 -24.37 16.21
C PHE A 122 4.13 -24.52 14.74
N VAL A 123 4.95 -25.53 14.40
CA VAL A 123 5.28 -25.83 13.00
C VAL A 123 4.04 -26.18 12.19
N LYS A 124 3.16 -27.01 12.74
CA LYS A 124 1.86 -27.32 12.11
C LYS A 124 1.02 -26.04 11.96
N ASP A 125 0.99 -25.21 12.99
CA ASP A 125 0.21 -23.97 12.98
C ASP A 125 0.59 -23.03 11.83
N VAL A 126 1.90 -22.91 11.57
CA VAL A 126 2.42 -22.12 10.47
C VAL A 126 2.13 -22.76 9.11
N LEU A 127 2.26 -24.10 8.97
CA LEU A 127 1.89 -24.78 7.73
C LEU A 127 0.41 -24.58 7.38
N ASP A 128 -0.46 -24.60 8.39
CA ASP A 128 -1.88 -24.30 8.22
C ASP A 128 -2.10 -22.83 7.79
N SER A 129 -1.32 -21.86 8.31
CA SER A 129 -1.37 -20.46 7.83
C SER A 129 -0.97 -20.33 6.36
N LEU A 130 0.04 -21.11 5.92
CA LEU A 130 0.46 -21.14 4.53
C LEU A 130 -0.56 -21.85 3.64
N GLU A 131 -1.24 -22.88 4.15
CA GLU A 131 -2.37 -23.51 3.45
C GLU A 131 -3.55 -22.52 3.35
N PHE A 132 -3.82 -21.71 4.38
CA PHE A 132 -4.82 -20.65 4.32
C PHE A 132 -4.49 -19.65 3.20
N ALA A 133 -3.23 -19.20 3.11
CA ALA A 133 -2.84 -18.22 2.11
C ALA A 133 -2.75 -18.82 0.69
N ARG A 134 -2.19 -20.04 0.54
CA ARG A 134 -1.79 -20.60 -0.77
C ARG A 134 -2.59 -21.83 -1.22
N GLY A 135 -3.33 -22.48 -0.32
CA GLY A 135 -4.09 -23.69 -0.61
C GLY A 135 -5.23 -23.44 -1.59
N SER A 136 -5.67 -24.49 -2.28
CA SER A 136 -6.84 -24.40 -3.15
C SER A 136 -8.12 -24.15 -2.33
N ALA A 137 -9.17 -23.62 -2.96
CA ALA A 137 -10.43 -23.34 -2.28
C ALA A 137 -11.13 -24.60 -1.71
N GLU A 138 -10.67 -25.81 -2.10
CA GLU A 138 -11.16 -27.09 -1.60
C GLU A 138 -10.33 -27.65 -0.44
N SER A 139 -9.20 -27.02 -0.12
CA SER A 139 -8.34 -27.43 0.98
C SER A 139 -8.92 -27.01 2.33
N THR A 140 -8.39 -27.53 3.45
CA THR A 140 -8.97 -27.25 4.78
C THR A 140 -8.93 -25.76 5.08
N TRP A 141 -7.77 -25.14 4.87
CA TRP A 141 -7.58 -23.72 5.15
C TRP A 141 -7.83 -22.82 3.95
N GLY A 142 -7.64 -23.31 2.72
CA GLY A 142 -8.00 -22.55 1.52
C GLY A 142 -9.52 -22.37 1.37
N SER A 143 -10.34 -23.33 1.83
CA SER A 143 -11.79 -23.16 1.89
C SER A 143 -12.23 -22.11 2.92
N ALA A 144 -11.50 -21.96 4.03
CA ALA A 144 -11.75 -20.88 5.00
C ALA A 144 -11.48 -19.51 4.38
N ARG A 145 -10.36 -19.35 3.65
CA ARG A 145 -10.05 -18.13 2.88
C ARG A 145 -11.13 -17.83 1.83
N ALA A 146 -11.54 -18.84 1.07
CA ALA A 146 -12.60 -18.71 0.07
C ALA A 146 -13.93 -18.28 0.67
N ALA A 147 -14.31 -18.84 1.83
CA ALA A 147 -15.52 -18.46 2.56
C ALA A 147 -15.48 -17.01 3.09
N MET A 148 -14.29 -16.46 3.32
CA MET A 148 -14.08 -15.04 3.67
C MET A 148 -14.15 -14.09 2.47
N GLY A 149 -14.39 -14.61 1.26
CA GLY A 149 -14.58 -13.81 0.05
C GLY A 149 -13.40 -13.80 -0.93
N HIS A 150 -12.31 -14.51 -0.62
CA HIS A 150 -11.11 -14.56 -1.47
C HIS A 150 -10.76 -16.00 -1.86
N PRO A 151 -11.36 -16.54 -2.94
CA PRO A 151 -11.12 -17.92 -3.36
C PRO A 151 -9.72 -18.15 -3.94
N GLU A 152 -9.07 -17.12 -4.48
CA GLU A 152 -7.76 -17.24 -5.12
C GLU A 152 -6.62 -17.30 -4.10
N PRO A 153 -5.52 -18.03 -4.37
CA PRO A 153 -4.35 -18.02 -3.50
C PRO A 153 -3.65 -16.65 -3.44
N PHE A 154 -3.27 -16.20 -2.25
CA PHE A 154 -2.38 -15.06 -2.09
C PHE A 154 -0.94 -15.40 -2.50
N PRO A 155 -0.18 -14.46 -3.10
CA PRO A 155 1.19 -14.71 -3.58
C PRO A 155 2.23 -14.61 -2.45
N VAL A 156 2.05 -15.35 -1.35
CA VAL A 156 3.02 -15.42 -0.24
C VAL A 156 4.31 -16.07 -0.70
N LYS A 157 5.34 -15.25 -0.90
CA LYS A 157 6.66 -15.65 -1.38
C LYS A 157 7.72 -15.67 -0.27
N TYR A 158 7.51 -14.90 0.79
CA TYR A 158 8.50 -14.68 1.85
C TYR A 158 7.89 -14.99 3.21
N VAL A 159 8.67 -15.66 4.05
CA VAL A 159 8.33 -15.88 5.47
C VAL A 159 9.53 -15.56 6.36
N ALA A 160 9.28 -14.95 7.51
CA ALA A 160 10.28 -14.73 8.56
C ALA A 160 9.98 -15.62 9.77
N ILE A 161 11.00 -16.38 10.19
CA ILE A 161 10.86 -17.44 11.20
C ILE A 161 11.21 -16.87 12.58
N GLY A 162 10.31 -16.06 13.14
CA GLY A 162 10.52 -15.31 14.37
C GLY A 162 10.86 -13.83 14.15
N ASN A 163 11.27 -13.16 15.22
CA ASN A 163 11.72 -11.77 15.22
C ASN A 163 12.81 -11.60 16.30
N GLU A 164 13.98 -11.02 15.95
CA GLU A 164 15.10 -10.74 16.90
C GLU A 164 15.57 -11.89 17.82
N ASP A 165 15.24 -13.14 17.47
CA ASP A 165 15.40 -14.30 18.35
C ASP A 165 16.78 -14.97 18.31
N CYS A 166 17.71 -14.51 17.47
CA CYS A 166 18.93 -15.27 17.16
C CYS A 166 19.75 -15.66 18.40
N GLY A 167 19.77 -14.81 19.43
CA GLY A 167 20.49 -15.04 20.68
C GLY A 167 19.80 -15.99 21.66
N LYS A 168 18.57 -16.43 21.38
CA LYS A 168 17.75 -17.28 22.27
C LYS A 168 18.21 -18.73 22.18
N LYS A 169 18.09 -19.44 23.30
CA LYS A 169 18.65 -20.80 23.46
C LYS A 169 18.06 -21.79 22.45
N PHE A 170 16.74 -21.73 22.24
CA PHE A 170 16.04 -22.70 21.40
C PHE A 170 15.80 -22.24 19.96
N TYR A 171 16.12 -20.98 19.61
CA TYR A 171 15.91 -20.43 18.27
C TYR A 171 16.49 -21.32 17.18
N ARG A 172 17.77 -21.70 17.32
CA ARG A 172 18.47 -22.46 16.28
C ARG A 172 17.79 -23.80 15.98
N GLY A 173 17.33 -24.50 17.02
CA GLY A 173 16.64 -25.78 16.90
C GLY A 173 15.23 -25.60 16.33
N ASN A 174 14.49 -24.60 16.83
CA ASN A 174 13.13 -24.29 16.38
C ASN A 174 13.15 -23.88 14.90
N TYR A 175 14.04 -22.97 14.52
CA TYR A 175 14.24 -22.52 13.14
C TYR A 175 14.40 -23.70 12.18
N LEU A 176 15.24 -24.69 12.51
CA LEU A 176 15.43 -25.86 11.62
C LEU A 176 14.17 -26.70 11.47
N LYS A 177 13.32 -26.78 12.49
CA LYS A 177 12.04 -27.50 12.41
C LYS A 177 11.08 -26.79 11.46
N PHE A 178 10.95 -25.46 11.57
CA PHE A 178 10.17 -24.66 10.62
C PHE A 178 10.78 -24.71 9.21
N TYR A 179 12.08 -24.50 9.10
CA TYR A 179 12.78 -24.47 7.81
C TYR A 179 12.55 -25.77 7.03
N ASN A 180 12.79 -26.93 7.65
CA ASN A 180 12.64 -28.21 6.96
C ASN A 180 11.18 -28.47 6.56
N ALA A 181 10.23 -28.20 7.46
CA ALA A 181 8.81 -28.43 7.18
C ALA A 181 8.27 -27.51 6.07
N ILE A 182 8.62 -26.22 6.10
CA ILE A 182 8.20 -25.27 5.07
C ILE A 182 8.88 -25.59 3.74
N ARG A 183 10.18 -25.92 3.74
CA ARG A 183 10.90 -26.27 2.51
C ARG A 183 10.32 -27.52 1.85
N GLU A 184 9.89 -28.51 2.65
CA GLU A 184 9.25 -29.73 2.15
C GLU A 184 7.88 -29.45 1.54
N ALA A 185 7.04 -28.65 2.20
CA ALA A 185 5.69 -28.35 1.75
C ALA A 185 5.62 -27.30 0.63
N TYR A 186 6.47 -26.28 0.70
CA TYR A 186 6.46 -25.10 -0.17
C TYR A 186 7.89 -24.73 -0.60
N PRO A 187 8.51 -25.52 -1.52
CA PRO A 187 9.91 -25.39 -1.86
C PRO A 187 10.30 -24.05 -2.51
N ASP A 188 9.31 -23.30 -3.01
CA ASP A 188 9.47 -22.00 -3.66
C ASP A 188 9.42 -20.80 -2.70
N ILE A 189 8.96 -20.98 -1.45
CA ILE A 189 8.97 -19.93 -0.43
C ILE A 189 10.41 -19.64 -0.02
N GLN A 190 10.73 -18.35 0.08
CA GLN A 190 12.01 -17.87 0.59
C GLN A 190 11.91 -17.63 2.09
N MET A 191 12.84 -18.22 2.84
CA MET A 191 12.85 -18.17 4.30
C MET A 191 13.91 -17.19 4.81
N ILE A 192 13.47 -16.33 5.70
CA ILE A 192 14.26 -15.28 6.33
C ILE A 192 14.62 -15.73 7.76
N SER A 193 15.91 -15.78 8.04
CA SER A 193 16.45 -16.01 9.39
C SER A 193 16.64 -14.68 10.12
N ASN A 194 16.29 -14.59 11.41
CA ASN A 194 16.54 -13.41 12.24
C ASN A 194 17.99 -13.29 12.76
N CYS A 195 18.88 -14.21 12.39
CA CYS A 195 20.30 -14.07 12.67
C CYS A 195 20.97 -13.19 11.63
N ASP A 196 21.71 -12.17 12.09
CA ASP A 196 22.52 -11.33 11.23
C ASP A 196 23.73 -12.09 10.65
N ALA A 197 23.93 -11.99 9.33
CA ALA A 197 25.06 -12.57 8.60
C ALA A 197 25.96 -11.50 7.94
N SER A 198 25.83 -10.23 8.33
CA SER A 198 26.59 -9.10 7.79
C SER A 198 28.09 -9.24 8.02
N SER A 199 28.48 -9.84 9.15
CA SER A 199 29.87 -10.00 9.60
C SER A 199 30.43 -11.42 9.42
N GLY A 200 29.65 -12.37 8.91
CA GLY A 200 30.05 -13.76 8.74
C GLY A 200 28.90 -14.63 8.22
N PRO A 201 29.19 -15.81 7.63
CA PRO A 201 28.15 -16.68 7.13
C PRO A 201 27.28 -17.22 8.26
N LEU A 202 26.01 -17.44 7.96
CA LEU A 202 25.12 -18.22 8.81
C LEU A 202 25.65 -19.64 9.01
N ASP A 203 25.45 -20.21 10.19
CA ASP A 203 25.75 -21.62 10.47
C ASP A 203 24.59 -22.55 10.07
N HIS A 204 23.62 -22.02 9.31
CA HIS A 204 22.34 -22.63 9.00
C HIS A 204 21.79 -22.21 7.65
N PRO A 205 20.90 -23.03 7.05
CA PRO A 205 20.33 -22.69 5.75
C PRO A 205 19.29 -21.56 5.90
N ALA A 206 19.40 -20.55 5.05
CA ALA A 206 18.41 -19.49 4.88
C ALA A 206 18.55 -18.91 3.46
N ASP A 207 17.46 -18.43 2.88
CA ASP A 207 17.51 -17.70 1.61
C ASP A 207 17.91 -16.24 1.83
N LEU A 208 17.43 -15.67 2.94
CA LEU A 208 17.71 -14.32 3.39
C LEU A 208 18.04 -14.31 4.89
N TYR A 209 18.78 -13.29 5.32
CA TYR A 209 19.00 -13.01 6.74
C TYR A 209 18.50 -11.61 7.09
N ASP A 210 18.01 -11.45 8.31
CA ASP A 210 17.48 -10.18 8.81
C ASP A 210 18.60 -9.32 9.40
N PHE A 211 18.54 -8.02 9.15
CA PHE A 211 19.46 -7.03 9.69
C PHE A 211 18.67 -5.84 10.24
N HIS A 212 18.84 -5.56 11.53
CA HIS A 212 18.17 -4.46 12.22
C HIS A 212 19.19 -3.41 12.66
N VAL A 213 18.86 -2.13 12.51
CA VAL A 213 19.69 -1.04 13.03
C VAL A 213 18.89 0.15 13.53
N TYR A 214 18.97 0.39 14.83
CA TYR A 214 18.43 1.60 15.47
C TYR A 214 19.55 2.34 16.18
N THR A 215 19.92 3.53 15.69
CA THR A 215 21.06 4.28 16.23
C THR A 215 20.89 5.81 16.10
N ASP A 216 21.92 6.59 16.42
CA ASP A 216 21.95 8.04 16.18
C ASP A 216 22.32 8.38 14.72
N SER A 217 22.08 9.62 14.30
CA SER A 217 22.27 10.08 12.92
C SER A 217 23.73 9.98 12.47
N ASN A 218 24.71 10.31 13.33
CA ASN A 218 26.12 10.25 12.95
C ASN A 218 26.57 8.80 12.73
N THR A 219 26.14 7.91 13.61
CA THR A 219 26.40 6.48 13.50
C THR A 219 25.75 5.89 12.25
N LEU A 220 24.46 6.14 12.02
CA LEU A 220 23.77 5.59 10.85
C LEU A 220 24.35 6.13 9.53
N PHE A 221 24.68 7.43 9.48
CA PHE A 221 25.36 8.01 8.32
C PHE A 221 26.71 7.31 8.04
N SER A 222 27.47 6.98 9.08
CA SER A 222 28.76 6.28 8.96
C SER A 222 28.59 4.83 8.49
N MET A 223 27.41 4.23 8.68
CA MET A 223 27.04 2.88 8.23
C MET A 223 26.68 2.80 6.73
N LYS A 224 26.77 3.90 5.96
CA LYS A 224 26.56 3.89 4.49
C LYS A 224 27.45 2.92 3.70
N ASN A 225 28.49 2.35 4.31
CA ASN A 225 29.39 1.37 3.70
C ASN A 225 29.30 -0.02 4.37
N THR A 226 28.30 -0.29 5.21
CA THR A 226 28.16 -1.54 5.97
C THR A 226 28.30 -2.78 5.09
N PHE A 227 27.69 -2.78 3.90
CA PHE A 227 27.65 -3.93 3.01
C PHE A 227 28.74 -3.94 1.92
N ASP A 228 29.59 -2.90 1.84
CA ASP A 228 30.61 -2.79 0.80
C ASP A 228 31.57 -4.00 0.83
N GLY A 229 31.88 -4.51 2.03
CA GLY A 229 32.76 -5.66 2.27
C GLY A 229 32.05 -7.02 2.33
N SER A 230 30.73 -7.09 2.21
CA SER A 230 29.99 -8.35 2.34
C SER A 230 30.30 -9.32 1.20
N SER A 231 30.18 -10.62 1.48
CA SER A 231 30.38 -11.67 0.48
C SER A 231 29.26 -11.65 -0.56
N ARG A 232 29.63 -11.62 -1.85
CA ARG A 232 28.68 -11.65 -2.98
C ARG A 232 28.15 -13.05 -3.29
N ASN A 233 28.69 -14.06 -2.64
CA ASN A 233 28.28 -15.46 -2.74
C ASN A 233 27.54 -15.96 -1.48
N GLY A 234 27.29 -15.07 -0.51
CA GLY A 234 26.60 -15.40 0.74
C GLY A 234 25.07 -15.29 0.63
N THR A 235 24.40 -15.62 1.73
CA THR A 235 22.97 -15.32 1.93
C THR A 235 22.76 -13.82 1.79
N LYS A 236 21.65 -13.40 1.16
CA LYS A 236 21.37 -11.97 0.96
C LYS A 236 20.74 -11.34 2.21
N ALA A 237 20.99 -10.06 2.41
CA ALA A 237 20.44 -9.30 3.53
C ALA A 237 19.02 -8.83 3.24
N PHE A 238 18.16 -8.89 4.25
CA PHE A 238 16.95 -8.12 4.38
C PHE A 238 17.15 -7.13 5.53
N VAL A 239 17.30 -5.84 5.22
CA VAL A 239 17.38 -4.79 6.24
C VAL A 239 15.95 -4.49 6.70
N SER A 240 15.37 -5.35 7.53
CA SER A 240 13.93 -5.29 7.79
C SER A 240 13.51 -4.17 8.73
N GLU A 241 14.45 -3.64 9.51
CA GLU A 241 14.22 -2.52 10.41
C GLU A 241 15.42 -1.59 10.42
N TYR A 242 15.21 -0.33 10.07
CA TYR A 242 16.18 0.72 10.32
C TYR A 242 15.51 2.06 10.64
N ALA A 243 16.08 2.80 11.59
CA ALA A 243 15.74 4.20 11.83
C ALA A 243 16.81 4.89 12.69
N VAL A 244 16.86 6.22 12.61
CA VAL A 244 17.45 7.02 13.68
C VAL A 244 16.40 7.21 14.77
N TRP A 245 16.73 6.88 16.02
CA TRP A 245 15.75 6.89 17.13
C TRP A 245 16.21 7.63 18.39
N ARG A 246 17.49 8.02 18.44
CA ARG A 246 18.05 8.73 19.60
C ARG A 246 17.52 10.17 19.65
N SER A 247 17.97 10.95 20.62
CA SER A 247 17.46 12.31 20.86
C SER A 247 17.58 13.26 19.65
N ASP A 248 18.50 12.97 18.73
CA ASP A 248 18.72 13.70 17.48
C ASP A 248 17.70 13.36 16.37
N ALA A 249 16.92 12.30 16.57
CA ALA A 249 15.77 11.97 15.73
C ALA A 249 14.59 12.92 15.96
N GLY A 250 14.46 13.43 17.19
CA GLY A 250 13.28 14.19 17.61
C GLY A 250 11.98 13.44 17.31
N ARG A 251 11.01 14.08 16.65
CA ARG A 251 9.78 13.45 16.13
C ARG A 251 9.87 13.04 14.65
N GLY A 252 11.08 13.02 14.10
CA GLY A 252 11.35 12.88 12.67
C GLY A 252 12.01 14.16 12.16
N SER A 253 13.28 14.35 12.49
CA SER A 253 14.07 15.52 12.10
C SER A 253 14.64 15.39 10.68
N LEU A 254 14.97 16.52 10.07
CA LEU A 254 15.76 16.52 8.83
C LEU A 254 17.10 15.79 9.03
N LEU A 255 17.76 15.95 10.17
CA LEU A 255 19.04 15.28 10.47
C LEU A 255 18.94 13.76 10.34
N ALA A 256 17.92 13.16 10.98
CA ALA A 256 17.65 11.73 10.92
C ALA A 256 17.41 11.26 9.49
N SER A 257 16.53 11.96 8.77
CA SER A 257 16.21 11.67 7.36
C SER A 257 17.44 11.70 6.45
N LEU A 258 18.39 12.61 6.66
CA LEU A 258 19.63 12.67 5.88
C LEU A 258 20.58 11.51 6.20
N ALA A 259 20.67 11.09 7.46
CA ALA A 259 21.48 9.93 7.84
C ALA A 259 20.91 8.63 7.25
N GLU A 260 19.59 8.48 7.30
CA GLU A 260 18.85 7.37 6.69
C GLU A 260 18.99 7.35 5.18
N ALA A 261 18.90 8.51 4.51
CA ALA A 261 19.17 8.62 3.08
C ALA A 261 20.59 8.15 2.73
N ALA A 262 21.59 8.54 3.52
CA ALA A 262 22.97 8.11 3.30
C ALA A 262 23.11 6.59 3.46
N PHE A 263 22.48 6.01 4.48
CA PHE A 263 22.43 4.57 4.67
C PHE A 263 21.77 3.86 3.47
N LEU A 264 20.62 4.34 3.00
CA LEU A 264 19.94 3.81 1.82
C LEU A 264 20.76 3.91 0.53
N THR A 265 21.52 4.99 0.30
CA THR A 265 22.45 5.03 -0.85
C THR A 265 23.50 3.92 -0.78
N GLY A 266 23.93 3.57 0.44
CA GLY A 266 24.80 2.43 0.71
C GLY A 266 24.15 1.08 0.39
N LEU A 267 22.88 0.91 0.77
CA LEU A 267 22.11 -0.30 0.43
C LEU A 267 21.91 -0.41 -1.09
N GLU A 268 21.56 0.68 -1.76
CA GLU A 268 21.35 0.73 -3.21
C GLU A 268 22.63 0.35 -3.99
N LYS A 269 23.79 0.86 -3.56
CA LYS A 269 25.11 0.47 -4.08
C LYS A 269 25.40 -1.03 -3.94
N ASN A 270 24.88 -1.66 -2.90
CA ASN A 270 25.10 -3.06 -2.55
C ASN A 270 23.84 -3.91 -2.78
N SER A 271 23.00 -3.52 -3.74
CA SER A 271 21.76 -4.24 -4.09
C SER A 271 21.99 -5.63 -4.70
N ASP A 272 23.25 -5.98 -5.01
CA ASP A 272 23.68 -7.34 -5.32
C ASP A 272 23.56 -8.27 -4.10
N VAL A 273 23.86 -7.77 -2.90
CA VAL A 273 23.83 -8.52 -1.63
C VAL A 273 22.68 -8.12 -0.69
N VAL A 274 22.16 -6.90 -0.78
CA VAL A 274 20.99 -6.42 -0.03
C VAL A 274 19.75 -6.58 -0.91
N TRP A 275 18.81 -7.41 -0.46
CA TRP A 275 17.63 -7.80 -1.23
C TRP A 275 16.43 -6.87 -0.98
N MET A 276 16.21 -6.47 0.26
CA MET A 276 15.06 -5.67 0.70
C MET A 276 15.47 -4.75 1.85
N ALA A 277 14.78 -3.62 2.01
CA ALA A 277 14.96 -2.70 3.13
C ALA A 277 13.64 -2.04 3.53
N SER A 278 13.34 -1.98 4.82
CA SER A 278 12.14 -1.31 5.35
C SER A 278 12.47 -0.44 6.56
N TYR A 279 11.97 0.79 6.52
CA TYR A 279 12.01 1.67 7.68
C TYR A 279 10.99 1.21 8.71
N ALA A 280 11.34 1.36 9.98
CA ALA A 280 10.46 1.01 11.07
C ALA A 280 10.56 2.03 12.21
N PRO A 281 9.43 2.42 12.84
CA PRO A 281 8.06 2.01 12.51
C PRO A 281 7.38 2.94 11.46
N LEU A 282 6.36 2.42 10.78
CA LEU A 282 5.68 3.16 9.69
C LEU A 282 4.68 4.20 10.22
N PHE A 283 3.96 3.89 11.30
CA PHE A 283 2.82 4.65 11.77
C PHE A 283 2.88 4.89 13.27
N VAL A 284 2.54 6.12 13.69
CA VAL A 284 2.29 6.45 15.10
C VAL A 284 1.05 7.32 15.27
N ASN A 285 0.26 7.00 16.29
CA ASN A 285 -0.81 7.85 16.76
C ASN A 285 -0.24 8.89 17.72
N ASP A 286 -0.37 10.18 17.40
CA ASP A 286 0.16 11.29 18.21
C ASP A 286 -0.38 11.30 19.65
N ASN A 287 -1.56 10.70 19.88
CA ASN A 287 -2.15 10.63 21.22
C ASN A 287 -1.57 9.51 22.09
N ASP A 288 -0.85 8.53 21.52
CA ASP A 288 -0.29 7.39 22.25
C ASP A 288 1.03 6.94 21.62
N GLN A 289 2.10 7.64 21.99
CA GLN A 289 3.44 7.47 21.41
C GLN A 289 4.31 6.61 22.34
N THR A 290 4.49 5.35 21.98
CA THR A 290 5.36 4.40 22.71
C THR A 290 6.76 4.28 22.10
N TRP A 291 6.90 4.58 20.80
CA TRP A 291 8.16 4.68 20.07
C TRP A 291 8.20 5.97 19.26
N ASN A 292 9.40 6.51 19.00
CA ASN A 292 9.62 7.66 18.14
C ASN A 292 11.03 7.59 17.53
N PRO A 293 11.23 8.12 16.31
CA PRO A 293 10.23 8.67 15.40
C PRO A 293 9.59 7.58 14.52
N ASP A 294 8.61 8.01 13.72
CA ASP A 294 7.89 7.18 12.76
C ASP A 294 7.79 7.88 11.40
N ALA A 295 7.52 7.14 10.33
CA ALA A 295 7.38 7.74 9.02
C ALA A 295 6.09 8.59 8.92
N ILE A 296 4.97 8.09 9.41
CA ILE A 296 3.66 8.71 9.29
C ILE A 296 3.06 8.94 10.67
N VAL A 297 2.79 10.20 11.01
CA VAL A 297 2.17 10.59 12.27
C VAL A 297 0.71 10.94 12.01
N PHE A 298 -0.20 10.43 12.83
CA PHE A 298 -1.63 10.69 12.67
C PHE A 298 -2.36 10.89 14.01
N ASN A 299 -3.52 11.52 13.96
CA ASN A 299 -4.51 11.54 15.04
C ASN A 299 -5.88 11.15 14.46
N SER A 300 -6.99 11.36 15.18
CA SER A 300 -8.31 10.91 14.73
C SER A 300 -8.80 11.48 13.38
N TRP A 301 -8.24 12.58 12.87
CA TRP A 301 -8.74 13.25 11.66
C TRP A 301 -7.66 13.92 10.79
N GLN A 302 -6.39 13.94 11.25
CA GLN A 302 -5.24 14.47 10.50
C GLN A 302 -4.10 13.47 10.46
N GLN A 303 -3.15 13.74 9.58
CA GLN A 303 -1.95 12.95 9.33
C GLN A 303 -0.90 13.82 8.64
N TYR A 304 0.37 13.49 8.83
CA TYR A 304 1.48 14.07 8.07
C TYR A 304 2.62 13.05 7.94
N GLY A 305 3.42 13.19 6.89
CA GLY A 305 4.66 12.45 6.71
C GLY A 305 5.83 13.20 7.33
N THR A 306 6.69 12.51 8.06
CA THR A 306 7.95 13.07 8.56
C THR A 306 8.95 13.26 7.40
N PRO A 307 10.05 14.01 7.59
CA PRO A 307 11.15 14.06 6.64
C PRO A 307 11.63 12.67 6.20
N SER A 308 11.58 11.66 7.07
CA SER A 308 11.95 10.28 6.76
C SER A 308 10.94 9.63 5.80
N TYR A 309 9.63 9.82 5.98
CA TYR A 309 8.61 9.41 5.00
C TYR A 309 8.88 10.01 3.62
N TRP A 310 9.10 11.32 3.57
CA TRP A 310 9.30 11.97 2.28
C TRP A 310 10.62 11.58 1.62
N MET A 311 11.67 11.34 2.40
CA MET A 311 12.94 10.85 1.90
C MET A 311 12.80 9.48 1.21
N GLN A 312 11.99 8.57 1.75
CA GLN A 312 11.69 7.28 1.14
C GLN A 312 11.13 7.42 -0.27
N THR A 313 10.31 8.46 -0.53
CA THR A 313 9.72 8.68 -1.86
C THR A 313 10.78 8.87 -2.97
N LEU A 314 11.98 9.32 -2.60
CA LEU A 314 13.11 9.48 -3.53
C LEU A 314 13.78 8.14 -3.89
N PHE A 315 13.44 7.06 -3.17
CA PHE A 315 13.90 5.69 -3.40
C PHE A 315 12.83 4.76 -4.01
N CYS A 316 11.59 5.23 -4.27
CA CYS A 316 10.53 4.39 -4.85
C CYS A 316 10.94 3.67 -6.14
N GLU A 317 11.67 4.37 -7.01
CA GLU A 317 12.09 3.85 -8.31
C GLU A 317 13.40 3.04 -8.25
N SER A 318 13.97 2.82 -7.05
CA SER A 318 15.18 2.00 -6.88
C SER A 318 14.92 0.52 -7.15
N SER A 319 13.72 0.03 -6.82
CA SER A 319 13.38 -1.37 -7.06
C SER A 319 13.06 -1.59 -8.54
N GLY A 320 13.86 -2.46 -9.18
CA GLY A 320 13.81 -2.71 -10.62
C GLY A 320 14.73 -1.81 -11.46
N ALA A 321 15.46 -0.88 -10.83
CA ALA A 321 16.43 -0.05 -11.51
C ALA A 321 17.77 -0.76 -11.75
N LEU A 322 18.53 -0.25 -12.72
CA LEU A 322 19.91 -0.66 -12.94
C LEU A 322 20.85 0.23 -12.12
N ILE A 323 21.63 -0.35 -11.21
CA ILE A 323 22.66 0.34 -10.42
C ILE A 323 23.90 0.65 -11.27
N HIS A 324 24.48 1.84 -11.10
CA HIS A 324 25.72 2.26 -11.75
C HIS A 324 26.84 2.52 -10.75
N PRO A 325 28.11 2.20 -11.12
CA PRO A 325 29.25 2.55 -10.28
C PRO A 325 29.39 4.07 -10.19
N ILE A 326 29.60 4.58 -8.98
CA ILE A 326 29.83 5.99 -8.70
C ILE A 326 31.14 6.17 -7.94
N THR A 327 31.91 7.19 -8.29
CA THR A 327 33.15 7.56 -7.58
C THR A 327 33.06 9.01 -7.16
N THR A 328 33.27 9.27 -5.87
CA THR A 328 33.23 10.62 -5.30
C THR A 328 34.64 11.04 -4.88
N THR A 329 35.18 12.04 -5.56
CA THR A 329 36.47 12.66 -5.21
C THR A 329 36.22 14.08 -4.71
N SER A 330 36.29 14.26 -3.38
CA SER A 330 36.05 15.55 -2.72
C SER A 330 36.76 15.59 -1.37
N SER A 331 37.19 16.79 -0.95
CA SER A 331 37.64 17.03 0.44
C SER A 331 36.51 16.82 1.46
N TYR A 332 35.26 16.84 1.01
CA TYR A 332 34.06 16.60 1.81
C TYR A 332 33.57 15.15 1.74
N SER A 333 34.35 14.20 1.20
CA SER A 333 33.91 12.80 1.05
C SER A 333 33.42 12.16 2.36
N GLY A 334 33.99 12.60 3.49
CA GLY A 334 33.54 12.21 4.82
C GLY A 334 32.06 12.52 5.09
N SER A 335 31.53 13.64 4.59
CA SER A 335 30.16 14.12 4.80
C SER A 335 29.22 13.91 3.62
N LEU A 336 29.67 13.21 2.57
CA LEU A 336 28.86 12.91 1.39
C LEU A 336 28.50 11.43 1.29
N ALA A 337 27.32 11.13 0.77
CA ALA A 337 26.93 9.79 0.32
C ALA A 337 26.26 9.91 -1.04
N ALA A 338 26.48 8.94 -1.94
CA ALA A 338 25.91 9.02 -3.28
C ALA A 338 25.69 7.65 -3.90
N SER A 339 24.66 7.58 -4.75
CA SER A 339 24.33 6.42 -5.58
C SER A 339 23.79 6.90 -6.94
N ALA A 340 23.85 6.03 -7.94
CA ALA A 340 23.35 6.35 -9.28
C ALA A 340 22.61 5.16 -9.88
N ILE A 341 21.41 5.37 -10.38
CA ILE A 341 20.58 4.32 -11.00
C ILE A 341 20.05 4.78 -12.35
N THR A 342 19.80 3.85 -13.26
CA THR A 342 18.91 4.07 -14.40
C THR A 342 17.56 3.44 -14.10
N TRP A 343 16.52 4.25 -14.23
CA TRP A 343 15.13 3.83 -14.12
C TRP A 343 14.34 4.37 -15.30
N GLN A 344 13.15 3.83 -15.52
CA GLN A 344 12.28 4.18 -16.63
C GLN A 344 10.85 4.38 -16.13
N ASP A 345 10.22 5.48 -16.53
CA ASP A 345 8.78 5.66 -16.38
C ASP A 345 8.03 5.06 -17.60
N SER A 346 6.72 5.30 -17.72
CA SER A 346 5.93 4.76 -18.84
C SER A 346 6.43 5.19 -20.22
N GLU A 347 7.15 6.30 -20.31
CA GLU A 347 7.54 6.92 -21.57
C GLU A 347 9.04 7.08 -21.70
N ASN A 348 9.75 7.52 -20.65
CA ASN A 348 11.12 8.02 -20.68
C ASN A 348 12.07 7.24 -19.74
N SER A 349 13.36 7.21 -20.10
CA SER A 349 14.43 6.70 -19.24
C SER A 349 15.20 7.84 -18.58
N PHE A 350 15.65 7.62 -17.34
CA PHE A 350 16.40 8.60 -16.57
C PHE A 350 17.66 7.98 -15.96
N LEU A 351 18.76 8.71 -15.99
CA LEU A 351 19.87 8.49 -15.06
C LEU A 351 19.60 9.35 -13.82
N ARG A 352 19.28 8.70 -12.70
CA ARG A 352 19.08 9.35 -11.41
C ARG A 352 20.38 9.31 -10.62
N VAL A 353 20.87 10.47 -10.20
CA VAL A 353 22.01 10.59 -9.27
C VAL A 353 21.50 11.16 -7.95
N LYS A 354 21.67 10.39 -6.87
CA LYS A 354 21.26 10.72 -5.51
C LYS A 354 22.49 11.12 -4.72
N ILE A 355 22.46 12.28 -4.08
CA ILE A 355 23.59 12.79 -3.29
C ILE A 355 23.08 13.38 -1.99
N VAL A 356 23.59 12.86 -0.87
CA VAL A 356 23.40 13.40 0.46
C VAL A 356 24.61 14.26 0.82
N ASN A 357 24.36 15.51 1.20
CA ASN A 357 25.31 16.35 1.92
C ASN A 357 24.89 16.42 3.39
N PHE A 358 25.55 15.63 4.22
CA PHE A 358 25.31 15.59 5.67
C PHE A 358 26.07 16.72 6.40
N GLY A 359 27.00 17.39 5.73
CA GLY A 359 27.82 18.45 6.30
C GLY A 359 27.11 19.81 6.36
N SER A 360 27.69 20.72 7.15
CA SER A 360 27.21 22.09 7.36
C SER A 360 27.61 23.09 6.28
N ASP A 361 28.49 22.69 5.35
CA ASP A 361 28.99 23.54 4.28
C ASP A 361 28.28 23.25 2.96
N ALA A 362 28.10 24.28 2.14
CA ALA A 362 27.68 24.10 0.75
C ALA A 362 28.84 23.46 -0.04
N VAL A 363 28.53 22.45 -0.85
CA VAL A 363 29.55 21.68 -1.59
C VAL A 363 29.33 21.81 -3.09
N SER A 364 30.35 22.30 -3.81
CA SER A 364 30.34 22.35 -5.28
C SER A 364 30.94 21.08 -5.83
N LEU A 365 30.16 20.34 -6.62
CA LEU A 365 30.59 19.11 -7.27
C LEU A 365 30.48 19.25 -8.79
N THR A 366 31.43 18.63 -9.50
CA THR A 366 31.25 18.34 -10.92
C THR A 366 30.77 16.91 -11.05
N ILE A 367 29.60 16.73 -11.64
CA ILE A 367 29.03 15.42 -11.95
C ILE A 367 29.36 15.12 -13.41
N SER A 368 29.98 13.97 -13.66
CA SER A 368 30.36 13.50 -14.99
C SER A 368 29.84 12.08 -15.21
N ALA A 369 28.86 11.93 -16.09
CA ALA A 369 28.38 10.64 -16.57
C ALA A 369 29.16 10.24 -17.82
N THR A 370 29.80 9.07 -17.80
CA THR A 370 30.57 8.54 -18.92
C THR A 370 29.98 7.20 -19.36
N GLY A 371 30.14 6.84 -20.64
CA GLY A 371 29.62 5.58 -21.18
C GLY A 371 28.10 5.55 -21.43
N LEU A 372 27.43 6.71 -21.38
CA LEU A 372 26.01 6.81 -21.78
C LEU A 372 25.85 6.53 -23.28
N GLN A 373 24.87 5.69 -23.62
CA GLN A 373 24.55 5.35 -25.02
C GLN A 373 23.71 6.44 -25.71
N VAL A 374 23.13 7.34 -24.93
CA VAL A 374 22.24 8.42 -25.37
C VAL A 374 22.56 9.69 -24.60
N HIS A 375 22.29 10.82 -25.24
CA HIS A 375 22.55 12.13 -24.66
C HIS A 375 21.58 12.50 -23.55
N VAL A 376 22.02 13.35 -22.64
CA VAL A 376 21.15 13.95 -21.62
C VAL A 376 20.24 14.99 -22.28
N ASN A 377 18.93 14.81 -22.13
CA ASN A 377 17.92 15.78 -22.54
C ASN A 377 17.67 16.77 -21.41
N THR A 378 18.25 17.97 -21.53
CA THR A 378 18.11 19.03 -20.53
C THR A 378 16.65 19.40 -20.25
N ALA A 379 15.78 19.46 -21.27
CA ALA A 379 14.40 19.90 -21.11
C ALA A 379 13.52 18.92 -20.32
N GLY A 380 13.91 17.63 -20.28
CA GLY A 380 13.24 16.60 -19.48
C GLY A 380 13.88 16.37 -18.11
N SER A 381 14.99 17.04 -17.82
CA SER A 381 15.78 16.78 -16.62
C SER A 381 15.33 17.63 -15.43
N THR A 382 15.28 17.03 -14.25
CA THR A 382 14.77 17.68 -13.04
C THR A 382 15.69 17.45 -11.85
N VAL A 383 15.56 18.30 -10.84
CA VAL A 383 16.23 18.15 -9.55
C VAL A 383 15.19 18.23 -8.44
N THR A 384 15.29 17.30 -7.49
CA THR A 384 14.46 17.27 -6.29
C THR A 384 15.36 17.39 -5.07
N VAL A 385 15.08 18.35 -4.19
CA VAL A 385 15.90 18.62 -3.00
C VAL A 385 15.04 18.54 -1.75
N LEU A 386 15.48 17.74 -0.77
CA LEU A 386 14.97 17.72 0.59
C LEU A 386 15.99 18.43 1.50
N THR A 387 15.59 19.55 2.11
CA THR A 387 16.44 20.34 3.01
C THR A 387 15.56 21.31 3.82
N SER A 388 16.15 22.00 4.79
CA SER A 388 15.50 23.06 5.57
C SER A 388 16.53 24.05 6.11
N GLY A 389 16.07 25.18 6.65
CA GLY A 389 16.93 26.19 7.27
C GLY A 389 17.57 25.75 8.59
N ASN A 390 16.98 24.76 9.28
CA ASN A 390 17.54 24.15 10.49
C ASN A 390 17.51 22.61 10.36
N VAL A 391 18.62 21.97 10.71
CA VAL A 391 18.79 20.50 10.62
C VAL A 391 17.87 19.73 11.57
N MET A 392 17.38 20.37 12.63
CA MET A 392 16.41 19.81 13.56
C MET A 392 14.96 20.18 13.20
N ASP A 393 14.69 20.69 11.99
CA ASP A 393 13.33 20.95 11.57
C ASP A 393 12.55 19.64 11.34
N GLU A 394 11.30 19.63 11.78
CA GLU A 394 10.35 18.53 11.73
C GLU A 394 9.02 19.00 11.13
N ASN A 395 8.23 18.06 10.59
CA ASN A 395 6.84 18.31 10.23
C ASN A 395 5.92 18.18 11.45
N SER A 396 4.75 18.81 11.41
CA SER A 396 3.75 18.76 12.49
C SER A 396 2.34 18.97 11.95
N PHE A 397 1.30 18.75 12.75
CA PHE A 397 -0.08 19.05 12.30
C PHE A 397 -0.31 20.52 11.93
N SER A 398 0.42 21.46 12.55
CA SER A 398 0.30 22.89 12.23
C SER A 398 1.13 23.30 11.01
N ASN A 399 2.16 22.53 10.66
CA ASN A 399 2.97 22.73 9.46
C ASN A 399 3.40 21.38 8.86
N PRO A 400 2.47 20.65 8.21
CA PRO A 400 2.69 19.26 7.80
C PRO A 400 3.70 19.11 6.66
N ASN A 401 3.99 20.21 5.96
CA ASN A 401 4.88 20.25 4.81
C ASN A 401 6.10 21.17 5.03
N LYS A 402 6.55 21.34 6.29
CA LYS A 402 7.70 22.20 6.61
C LYS A 402 8.98 21.73 5.93
N VAL A 403 9.21 20.43 5.92
CA VAL A 403 10.37 19.76 5.35
C VAL A 403 9.86 18.66 4.41
N VAL A 404 9.80 19.01 3.13
CA VAL A 404 9.35 18.12 2.04
C VAL A 404 10.27 18.27 0.81
N PRO A 405 10.35 17.27 -0.07
CA PRO A 405 11.15 17.34 -1.28
C PRO A 405 10.55 18.37 -2.24
N VAL A 406 11.38 19.30 -2.70
CA VAL A 406 10.98 20.32 -3.68
C VAL A 406 11.58 19.97 -5.04
N LYS A 407 10.70 19.66 -6.00
CA LYS A 407 11.08 19.36 -7.39
C LYS A 407 11.12 20.63 -8.23
N SER A 408 12.15 20.77 -9.07
CA SER A 408 12.32 21.88 -10.01
C SER A 408 13.03 21.42 -11.28
N GLN A 409 13.06 22.28 -12.31
CA GLN A 409 13.79 22.03 -13.55
C GLN A 409 15.30 22.09 -13.31
N LEU A 410 16.06 21.27 -14.05
CA LEU A 410 17.53 21.28 -14.00
C LEU A 410 18.10 21.87 -15.31
N PRO A 411 18.18 23.21 -15.43
CA PRO A 411 18.45 23.88 -16.71
C PRO A 411 19.89 23.69 -17.23
N ASN A 412 20.81 23.25 -16.37
CA ASN A 412 22.19 22.95 -16.72
C ASN A 412 22.47 21.44 -16.81
N ALA A 413 21.43 20.61 -16.89
CA ALA A 413 21.56 19.18 -17.06
C ALA A 413 22.34 18.85 -18.35
N ALA A 414 23.43 18.11 -18.17
CA ALA A 414 24.32 17.65 -19.22
C ALA A 414 25.07 16.40 -18.73
N GLU A 415 25.78 15.71 -19.62
CA GLU A 415 26.66 14.59 -19.26
C GLU A 415 27.77 15.03 -18.30
N GLN A 416 28.20 16.29 -18.39
CA GLN A 416 29.08 16.91 -17.42
C GLN A 416 28.50 18.25 -16.96
N MET A 417 28.22 18.37 -15.67
CA MET A 417 27.61 19.58 -15.11
C MET A 417 28.16 19.89 -13.71
N GLN A 418 28.15 21.17 -13.34
CA GLN A 418 28.39 21.58 -11.95
C GLN A 418 27.07 21.63 -11.19
N VAL A 419 27.09 21.13 -9.96
CA VAL A 419 25.96 21.17 -9.03
C VAL A 419 26.44 21.73 -7.70
N MET A 420 25.65 22.66 -7.15
CA MET A 420 25.83 23.20 -5.81
C MET A 420 24.89 22.49 -4.86
N LEU A 421 25.43 21.72 -3.92
CA LEU A 421 24.67 21.07 -2.87
C LEU A 421 24.56 21.98 -1.66
N SER A 422 23.35 22.23 -1.19
CA SER A 422 23.12 22.96 0.06
C SER A 422 23.69 22.18 1.25
N PRO A 423 24.07 22.85 2.36
CA PRO A 423 24.26 22.20 3.65
C PRO A 423 23.07 21.33 4.02
N HIS A 424 23.30 20.21 4.71
CA HIS A 424 22.24 19.35 5.23
C HIS A 424 21.10 19.12 4.21
N SER A 425 21.44 18.48 3.10
CA SER A 425 20.49 18.28 2.01
C SER A 425 20.59 16.89 1.41
N PHE A 426 19.46 16.41 0.89
CA PHE A 426 19.40 15.25 0.02
C PHE A 426 18.90 15.72 -1.35
N THR A 427 19.76 15.57 -2.36
CA THR A 427 19.52 16.02 -3.73
C THR A 427 19.42 14.81 -4.66
N SER A 428 18.31 14.70 -5.40
CA SER A 428 18.10 13.72 -6.46
C SER A 428 18.05 14.44 -7.82
N LEU A 429 18.98 14.09 -8.71
CA LEU A 429 19.11 14.66 -10.05
C LEU A 429 18.62 13.63 -11.06
N ASP A 430 17.49 13.89 -11.69
CA ASP A 430 16.93 13.07 -12.76
C ASP A 430 17.37 13.62 -14.11
N LEU A 431 18.39 13.00 -14.69
CA LEU A 431 18.86 13.32 -16.04
C LEU A 431 18.06 12.51 -17.04
N ALA A 432 17.14 13.16 -17.75
CA ALA A 432 16.38 12.51 -18.81
C ALA A 432 17.32 12.05 -19.92
N LEU A 433 17.16 10.80 -20.34
CA LEU A 433 17.95 10.20 -21.40
C LEU A 433 17.17 10.29 -22.71
N ALA A 434 17.78 10.86 -23.75
CA ALA A 434 17.12 10.99 -25.04
C ALA A 434 16.74 9.60 -25.58
N HIS A 435 15.50 9.44 -26.05
CA HIS A 435 15.10 8.21 -26.73
C HIS A 435 16.00 7.97 -27.94
N GLN A 436 16.52 6.75 -28.08
CA GLN A 436 16.87 6.27 -29.40
C GLN A 436 15.56 6.21 -30.19
N VAL A 437 15.35 7.19 -31.07
CA VAL A 437 14.40 7.01 -32.16
C VAL A 437 14.98 5.91 -33.05
N ALA A 438 14.76 4.66 -32.67
CA ALA A 438 14.79 3.58 -33.62
C ALA A 438 13.65 3.90 -34.59
N ALA A 439 13.99 4.52 -35.72
CA ALA A 439 13.09 4.73 -36.81
C ALA A 439 12.64 3.35 -37.32
N LYS A 440 11.66 2.74 -36.66
CA LYS A 440 10.80 1.75 -37.28
C LYS A 440 9.97 2.51 -38.31
N LYS A 441 10.57 2.79 -39.46
CA LYS A 441 9.83 2.92 -40.71
C LYS A 441 9.20 1.57 -40.98
N GLN A 442 8.09 1.28 -40.33
CA GLN A 442 7.21 0.23 -40.76
C GLN A 442 6.43 0.80 -41.94
N SER A 443 7.04 0.72 -43.12
CA SER A 443 6.33 0.96 -44.38
C SER A 443 5.20 -0.06 -44.46
N CYS A 444 3.96 0.39 -44.27
CA CYS A 444 2.78 -0.44 -44.53
C CYS A 444 2.72 -0.72 -46.04
N PRO A 445 2.89 -1.97 -46.52
CA PRO A 445 2.92 -2.28 -47.95
C PRO A 445 1.51 -2.42 -48.56
N LYS A 446 0.49 -1.74 -48.02
CA LYS A 446 -0.90 -1.90 -48.48
C LYS A 446 -1.66 -0.60 -48.80
N CYS A 447 -1.02 0.56 -48.75
CA CYS A 447 -1.66 1.83 -49.15
C CYS A 447 -1.41 2.24 -50.61
N ALA A 448 -1.04 1.28 -51.48
CA ALA A 448 -0.87 1.53 -52.90
C ALA A 448 -1.82 0.61 -53.68
N GLN A 449 -3.13 0.93 -53.66
CA GLN A 449 -4.13 0.68 -54.71
C GLN A 449 -5.55 0.70 -54.11
N ALA A 450 -6.23 1.85 -54.18
CA ALA A 450 -7.69 1.90 -54.33
C ALA A 450 -8.09 3.27 -54.92
N PRO A 451 -9.03 3.32 -55.88
CA PRO A 451 -9.31 4.52 -56.67
C PRO A 451 -10.24 5.51 -55.97
N ALA A 452 -10.09 6.78 -56.36
CA ALA A 452 -10.86 7.91 -55.89
C ALA A 452 -12.33 7.83 -56.34
N HIS A 453 -13.25 7.64 -55.40
CA HIS A 453 -14.64 8.11 -55.51
C HIS A 453 -15.19 8.42 -54.11
N MET A 454 -15.19 9.71 -53.77
CA MET A 454 -15.94 10.26 -52.64
C MET A 454 -17.29 10.77 -53.16
N SER A 455 -18.38 10.24 -52.61
CA SER A 455 -19.68 10.91 -52.56
C SER A 455 -20.07 11.09 -51.09
N PRO A 456 -20.67 12.22 -50.69
CA PRO A 456 -21.00 12.46 -49.29
C PRO A 456 -22.26 11.66 -48.91
N PHE A 457 -22.12 10.70 -47.99
CA PHE A 457 -23.26 10.11 -47.32
C PHE A 457 -23.68 11.01 -46.15
N THR A 458 -24.90 11.51 -46.24
CA THR A 458 -25.67 12.06 -45.13
C THR A 458 -26.52 10.92 -44.58
N GLY A 459 -26.40 10.62 -43.28
CA GLY A 459 -27.17 9.57 -42.62
C GLY A 459 -27.30 9.87 -41.14
N GLU A 460 -28.54 10.04 -40.69
CA GLU A 460 -28.90 10.28 -39.29
C GLU A 460 -28.61 9.06 -38.41
N LEU A 461 -28.10 9.33 -37.21
CA LEU A 461 -27.89 8.35 -36.15
C LEU A 461 -29.23 8.08 -35.46
N VAL A 462 -29.77 6.86 -35.57
CA VAL A 462 -30.90 6.41 -34.74
C VAL A 462 -30.35 5.42 -33.72
N VAL A 463 -30.37 5.80 -32.45
CA VAL A 463 -29.98 4.97 -31.30
C VAL A 463 -31.23 4.29 -30.74
N TYR A 464 -31.19 2.96 -30.61
CA TYR A 464 -32.15 2.21 -29.79
C TYR A 464 -31.47 1.82 -28.47
N CYS A 465 -31.96 2.36 -27.35
CA CYS A 465 -31.66 1.87 -26.00
C CYS A 465 -32.75 0.90 -25.57
N SER A 466 -32.38 -0.33 -25.20
CA SER A 466 -33.25 -1.24 -24.44
C SER A 466 -32.80 -1.25 -22.98
N VAL A 467 -33.56 -0.58 -22.12
CA VAL A 467 -33.44 -0.66 -20.66
C VAL A 467 -34.23 -1.89 -20.20
N HIS A 468 -33.60 -2.82 -19.49
CA HIS A 468 -34.36 -3.78 -18.68
C HIS A 468 -34.66 -3.11 -17.36
N ALA A 469 -35.93 -2.75 -17.15
CA ALA A 469 -36.42 -2.29 -15.87
C ALA A 469 -36.45 -3.47 -14.89
N ILE A 470 -35.89 -3.26 -13.70
CA ILE A 470 -36.18 -4.09 -12.53
C ILE A 470 -37.69 -3.90 -12.26
N PRO A 471 -38.51 -4.97 -12.20
CA PRO A 471 -39.93 -4.83 -11.92
C PRO A 471 -40.14 -4.15 -10.56
N GLU A 472 -41.09 -3.21 -10.45
CA GLU A 472 -41.45 -2.51 -9.19
C GLU A 472 -41.66 -3.48 -8.00
N SER A 473 -42.02 -4.74 -8.27
CA SER A 473 -42.18 -5.79 -7.26
C SER A 473 -40.86 -6.21 -6.56
N GLU A 474 -39.71 -6.10 -7.23
CA GLU A 474 -38.39 -6.40 -6.65
C GLU A 474 -37.85 -5.22 -5.83
N GLU A 475 -38.10 -3.98 -6.27
CA GLU A 475 -37.72 -2.77 -5.54
C GLU A 475 -38.51 -2.63 -4.22
N ASP A 476 -39.82 -2.89 -4.29
CA ASP A 476 -40.70 -2.97 -3.12
C ASP A 476 -40.30 -4.09 -2.13
N ALA A 477 -39.72 -5.20 -2.64
CA ALA A 477 -39.26 -6.30 -1.80
C ALA A 477 -37.98 -5.91 -1.04
N VAL A 478 -37.04 -5.25 -1.72
CA VAL A 478 -35.81 -4.72 -1.11
C VAL A 478 -36.14 -3.64 -0.07
N ILE A 479 -37.10 -2.76 -0.35
CA ILE A 479 -37.56 -1.73 0.61
C ILE A 479 -38.19 -2.39 1.84
N ARG A 480 -39.10 -3.37 1.66
CA ARG A 480 -39.73 -4.10 2.77
C ARG A 480 -38.74 -4.95 3.59
N GLU A 481 -37.72 -5.53 2.97
CA GLU A 481 -36.66 -6.26 3.68
C GLU A 481 -35.76 -5.35 4.52
N ASN A 482 -35.53 -4.11 4.06
CA ASN A 482 -34.66 -3.14 4.74
C ASN A 482 -35.40 -2.21 5.72
N GLU A 483 -36.72 -2.10 5.62
CA GLU A 483 -37.58 -1.29 6.50
C GLU A 483 -37.36 -1.58 8.00
N PRO A 484 -37.27 -2.86 8.46
CA PRO A 484 -37.02 -3.16 9.88
C PRO A 484 -35.62 -2.71 10.33
N ALA A 485 -34.62 -2.77 9.45
CA ALA A 485 -33.26 -2.38 9.76
C ALA A 485 -33.11 -0.85 9.85
N ILE A 486 -33.74 -0.11 8.93
CA ILE A 486 -33.79 1.36 8.93
C ILE A 486 -34.56 1.87 10.16
N VAL A 487 -35.72 1.30 10.46
CA VAL A 487 -36.51 1.66 11.66
C VAL A 487 -35.72 1.37 12.93
N LYS A 488 -34.96 0.27 13.00
CA LYS A 488 -34.13 -0.08 14.17
C LYS A 488 -32.92 0.85 14.31
N ARG A 489 -32.33 1.34 13.20
CA ARG A 489 -31.27 2.37 13.20
C ARG A 489 -31.79 3.74 13.62
N LEU A 490 -32.92 4.19 13.08
CA LEU A 490 -33.57 5.46 13.45
C LEU A 490 -34.01 5.46 14.91
N LYS A 491 -34.57 4.34 15.41
CA LYS A 491 -34.97 4.20 16.82
C LYS A 491 -33.77 4.24 17.75
N LYS A 492 -32.62 3.66 17.35
CA LYS A 492 -31.35 3.78 18.09
C LYS A 492 -30.83 5.22 18.11
N LEU A 493 -30.89 5.94 16.99
CA LEU A 493 -30.47 7.34 16.89
C LEU A 493 -31.33 8.29 17.74
N LEU A 494 -32.65 8.08 17.75
CA LEU A 494 -33.60 8.84 18.58
C LEU A 494 -33.43 8.56 20.09
N MET A 495 -33.01 7.34 20.44
CA MET A 495 -32.74 6.95 21.84
C MET A 495 -31.40 7.47 22.39
N LEU A 496 -30.59 8.16 21.58
CA LEU A 496 -29.38 8.88 22.04
C LEU A 496 -29.69 10.24 22.67
N SER A 497 -30.96 10.66 22.72
CA SER A 497 -31.39 11.84 23.47
C SER A 497 -31.39 11.53 24.96
N THR A 498 -30.54 12.20 25.74
CA THR A 498 -30.50 12.01 27.19
C THR A 498 -31.58 12.76 27.95
N ASP A 499 -32.23 13.76 27.35
CA ASP A 499 -33.13 14.68 28.09
C ASP A 499 -34.30 15.22 27.23
N GLY A 500 -34.66 14.56 26.14
CA GLY A 500 -35.69 15.04 25.19
C GLY A 500 -35.18 16.09 24.19
N THR A 501 -33.90 16.44 24.25
CA THR A 501 -33.19 17.27 23.26
C THR A 501 -32.32 16.39 22.35
N LEU A 502 -32.43 16.57 21.04
CA LEU A 502 -31.56 15.96 20.05
C LEU A 502 -30.40 16.91 19.70
N ASN A 503 -29.17 16.41 19.70
CA ASN A 503 -28.01 17.17 19.20
C ASN A 503 -28.15 17.41 17.69
N MET A 504 -27.69 18.57 17.19
CA MET A 504 -27.67 18.91 15.74
C MET A 504 -27.06 17.80 14.88
N HIS A 505 -26.08 17.06 15.42
CA HIS A 505 -25.45 15.93 14.77
C HIS A 505 -26.39 14.73 14.58
N ALA A 506 -27.29 14.47 15.54
CA ALA A 506 -28.29 13.41 15.44
C ALA A 506 -29.40 13.76 14.44
N LEU A 507 -29.77 15.04 14.34
CA LEU A 507 -30.70 15.54 13.31
C LEU A 507 -30.11 15.39 11.90
N TRP A 508 -28.82 15.67 11.75
CA TRP A 508 -28.09 15.46 10.50
C TRP A 508 -28.03 13.97 10.09
N LEU A 509 -27.84 13.06 11.06
CA LEU A 509 -27.86 11.62 10.81
C LEU A 509 -29.25 11.09 10.42
N ILE A 510 -30.32 11.56 11.09
CA ILE A 510 -31.71 11.21 10.74
C ILE A 510 -32.06 11.69 9.34
N ARG A 511 -31.64 12.92 9.00
CA ARG A 511 -31.83 13.49 7.66
C ARG A 511 -31.17 12.65 6.57
N ARG A 512 -29.98 12.11 6.84
CA ARG A 512 -29.23 11.26 5.91
C ARG A 512 -29.81 9.85 5.78
N GLU A 513 -30.24 9.22 6.86
CA GLU A 513 -30.92 7.91 6.82
C GLU A 513 -32.28 7.99 6.11
N LEU A 514 -32.94 9.14 6.13
CA LEU A 514 -34.19 9.41 5.41
C LEU A 514 -33.98 9.96 3.98
N ALA A 515 -32.73 10.06 3.51
CA ALA A 515 -32.36 10.62 2.21
C ALA A 515 -32.95 12.02 1.91
N LEU A 516 -33.07 12.87 2.95
CA LEU A 516 -33.60 14.23 2.80
C LEU A 516 -32.54 15.17 2.18
N PRO A 517 -32.91 16.09 1.26
CA PRO A 517 -31.95 16.97 0.57
C PRO A 517 -31.26 17.97 1.50
N ASP A 518 -30.08 18.49 1.10
CA ASP A 518 -29.20 19.40 1.87
C ASP A 518 -29.76 20.81 2.15
N ASP A 519 -30.92 21.17 1.59
CA ASP A 519 -31.64 22.43 1.86
C ASP A 519 -32.84 22.29 2.84
N TYR A 520 -33.17 21.07 3.27
CA TYR A 520 -34.18 20.79 4.29
C TYR A 520 -33.84 21.44 5.65
N ARG A 521 -34.69 22.33 6.16
CA ARG A 521 -34.43 23.03 7.43
C ARG A 521 -34.61 22.13 8.64
N ASP A 522 -33.62 22.09 9.53
CA ASP A 522 -33.61 21.27 10.75
C ASP A 522 -34.76 21.60 11.72
N GLU A 523 -35.32 22.81 11.63
CA GLU A 523 -36.48 23.29 12.38
C GLU A 523 -37.76 22.45 12.11
N ASN A 524 -37.86 21.81 10.94
CA ASN A 524 -39.00 20.96 10.57
C ASN A 524 -38.92 19.54 11.19
N LEU A 525 -37.78 19.17 11.76
CA LEU A 525 -37.60 17.92 12.50
C LEU A 525 -37.89 18.09 14.00
N ALA A 526 -37.96 19.34 14.49
CA ALA A 526 -38.09 19.66 15.91
C ALA A 526 -39.54 19.68 16.44
N ILE A 527 -40.54 19.42 15.58
CA ILE A 527 -41.95 19.37 15.98
C ILE A 527 -42.53 18.02 15.54
N ALA A 528 -42.48 17.02 16.42
CA ALA A 528 -43.33 15.84 16.30
C ALA A 528 -43.54 15.19 17.66
N ASP A 529 -44.69 15.47 18.27
CA ASP A 529 -45.30 14.58 19.25
C ASP A 529 -45.48 13.18 18.63
N VAL A 530 -45.03 12.16 19.36
CA VAL A 530 -44.75 10.80 18.87
C VAL A 530 -46.01 9.95 18.62
N GLU A 531 -47.20 10.54 18.49
CA GLU A 531 -48.46 9.77 18.34
C GLU A 531 -49.27 10.00 17.05
N GLU A 532 -48.86 10.86 16.12
CA GLU A 532 -49.69 11.11 14.93
C GLU A 532 -48.90 11.24 13.61
N TRP A 533 -48.36 10.12 13.11
CA TRP A 533 -47.99 9.95 11.70
C TRP A 533 -48.89 8.89 11.05
N ARG A 534 -50.04 9.32 10.52
CA ARG A 534 -50.86 8.52 9.59
C ARG A 534 -50.43 8.81 8.16
N ALA A 535 -50.04 7.75 7.45
CA ALA A 535 -49.76 7.72 6.03
C ALA A 535 -50.93 8.24 5.19
N LYS A 536 -50.85 9.48 4.67
CA LYS A 536 -51.64 9.89 3.50
C LYS A 536 -51.18 11.11 2.70
N GLU A 537 -50.09 11.79 3.06
CA GLU A 537 -49.66 13.00 2.33
C GLU A 537 -48.29 12.87 1.62
N TYR A 538 -47.61 11.72 1.75
CA TYR A 538 -46.29 11.49 1.16
C TYR A 538 -46.32 10.84 -0.24
N ALA A 539 -47.45 10.25 -0.64
CA ALA A 539 -47.57 9.58 -1.94
C ALA A 539 -47.73 10.56 -3.12
N GLU A 540 -48.34 11.74 -2.91
CA GLU A 540 -48.61 12.68 -4.00
C GLU A 540 -47.43 13.61 -4.32
N LYS A 541 -46.48 13.83 -3.40
CA LYS A 541 -45.33 14.72 -3.63
C LYS A 541 -44.07 14.04 -4.18
N CYS A 542 -43.95 12.71 -4.08
CA CYS A 542 -42.87 11.97 -4.75
C CYS A 542 -43.11 11.80 -6.25
N TYR A 543 -44.37 11.75 -6.69
CA TYR A 543 -44.72 11.53 -8.09
C TYR A 543 -44.36 12.72 -9.00
N GLU A 544 -44.44 13.96 -8.50
CA GLU A 544 -44.14 15.16 -9.30
C GLU A 544 -42.64 15.49 -9.42
N ARG A 545 -41.77 14.92 -8.57
CA ARG A 545 -40.33 15.29 -8.54
C ARG A 545 -39.40 14.31 -9.26
N CYS A 546 -39.80 13.04 -9.41
CA CYS A 546 -39.06 12.06 -10.24
C CYS A 546 -39.05 12.42 -11.74
N ASN A 547 -39.92 13.31 -12.20
CA ASN A 547 -40.01 13.66 -13.63
C ASN A 547 -39.06 14.79 -14.06
N THR A 548 -38.28 15.38 -13.15
CA THR A 548 -37.41 16.54 -13.43
C THR A 548 -35.91 16.27 -13.39
N ASP A 549 -35.45 15.18 -12.77
CA ASP A 549 -34.01 14.90 -12.61
C ASP A 549 -33.42 13.91 -13.64
N ILE A 550 -34.19 13.53 -14.67
CA ILE A 550 -33.72 12.67 -15.79
C ILE A 550 -32.94 13.46 -16.87
N GLN A 551 -32.64 14.76 -16.69
CA GLN A 551 -31.97 15.55 -17.74
C GLN A 551 -30.47 15.87 -17.55
N HIS A 552 -29.82 15.50 -16.44
CA HIS A 552 -28.39 15.82 -16.29
C HIS A 552 -27.56 14.74 -15.58
N MET A 553 -27.21 13.66 -16.28
CA MET A 553 -25.97 12.92 -16.03
C MET A 553 -25.32 12.45 -17.33
N LYS A 554 -24.06 12.87 -17.54
CA LYS A 554 -23.16 12.41 -18.59
C LYS A 554 -22.72 10.97 -18.27
N MET A 555 -22.94 10.03 -19.19
CA MET A 555 -22.40 8.66 -19.12
C MET A 555 -21.25 8.51 -20.11
N GLU A 556 -20.14 7.91 -19.64
CA GLU A 556 -19.11 7.29 -20.47
C GLU A 556 -19.66 6.01 -21.10
N VAL A 557 -19.41 5.81 -22.40
CA VAL A 557 -20.02 4.75 -23.21
C VAL A 557 -18.96 3.71 -23.58
N CYS A 558 -19.21 2.44 -23.23
CA CYS A 558 -18.57 1.28 -23.86
C CYS A 558 -19.37 0.88 -25.11
N VAL A 559 -18.76 0.95 -26.30
CA VAL A 559 -19.38 0.63 -27.59
C VAL A 559 -19.11 -0.83 -27.95
N HIS A 560 -20.16 -1.62 -28.18
CA HIS A 560 -20.08 -2.85 -28.99
C HIS A 560 -20.92 -2.66 -30.25
N SER A 561 -20.31 -2.77 -31.43
CA SER A 561 -20.99 -2.64 -32.72
C SER A 561 -21.47 -4.00 -33.23
N VAL A 562 -22.75 -4.09 -33.60
CA VAL A 562 -23.26 -5.15 -34.49
C VAL A 562 -24.12 -4.47 -35.55
N SER A 563 -23.78 -4.68 -36.82
CA SER A 563 -24.58 -4.20 -37.95
C SER A 563 -25.46 -5.34 -38.46
N VAL A 564 -26.76 -5.07 -38.64
CA VAL A 564 -27.69 -5.95 -39.35
C VAL A 564 -28.30 -5.15 -40.49
N ASN A 565 -28.12 -5.63 -41.73
CA ASN A 565 -28.77 -5.03 -42.90
C ASN A 565 -30.18 -5.61 -43.05
N ALA A 566 -31.21 -4.78 -42.89
CA ALA A 566 -32.58 -5.12 -43.19
C ALA A 566 -32.80 -5.09 -44.71
N ASN A 567 -32.38 -6.16 -45.40
CA ASN A 567 -33.02 -6.71 -46.61
C ASN A 567 -32.18 -7.88 -47.15
N ASN A 568 -32.77 -9.09 -47.09
CA ASN A 568 -32.28 -10.42 -47.48
C ASN A 568 -31.57 -11.26 -46.38
N ASN A 569 -32.21 -12.37 -46.02
CA ASN A 569 -31.73 -13.45 -45.12
C ASN A 569 -30.45 -14.14 -45.62
N ARG A 570 -29.27 -13.52 -45.47
CA ARG A 570 -27.96 -14.20 -45.46
C ARG A 570 -26.98 -13.50 -44.52
N ILE A 571 -26.40 -14.28 -43.59
CA ILE A 571 -25.24 -13.89 -42.79
C ILE A 571 -24.04 -13.78 -43.74
N ILE A 572 -23.45 -12.60 -43.89
CA ILE A 572 -22.20 -12.39 -44.62
C ILE A 572 -21.09 -12.26 -43.56
N GLN A 573 -20.10 -13.16 -43.60
CA GLN A 573 -18.87 -13.08 -42.81
C GLN A 573 -18.21 -11.70 -42.97
N GLY A 574 -18.09 -10.95 -41.87
CA GLY A 574 -17.29 -9.74 -41.76
C GLY A 574 -16.04 -10.01 -40.94
N GLY A 575 -14.86 -9.75 -41.52
CA GLY A 575 -13.56 -10.18 -41.03
C GLY A 575 -13.04 -9.48 -39.78
N VAL A 576 -12.29 -10.25 -38.99
CA VAL A 576 -11.53 -9.84 -37.81
C VAL A 576 -10.24 -9.13 -38.26
N CYS A 577 -9.94 -7.97 -37.68
CA CYS A 577 -8.60 -7.41 -37.68
C CYS A 577 -8.03 -7.59 -36.26
N CYS A 578 -7.08 -8.53 -36.12
CA CYS A 578 -6.46 -8.88 -34.84
C CYS A 578 -5.51 -7.79 -34.33
N VAL A 579 -5.51 -7.57 -33.01
CA VAL A 579 -4.31 -7.26 -32.23
C VAL A 579 -4.32 -8.20 -31.02
N ASP A 580 -3.21 -8.91 -30.82
CA ASP A 580 -3.02 -10.07 -29.96
C ASP A 580 -3.23 -9.81 -28.45
N GLY A 581 -3.82 -10.77 -27.73
CA GLY A 581 -3.69 -10.85 -26.25
C GLY A 581 -4.87 -11.41 -25.44
N TRP A 582 -5.26 -12.68 -25.67
CA TRP A 582 -5.89 -13.62 -24.71
C TRP A 582 -7.12 -13.17 -23.87
N ILE A 583 -8.33 -13.61 -24.28
CA ILE A 583 -9.47 -13.79 -23.36
C ILE A 583 -10.04 -15.21 -23.54
N LEU A 584 -10.20 -15.89 -22.41
CA LEU A 584 -10.83 -17.19 -22.21
C LEU A 584 -12.25 -17.20 -22.79
N GLN A 585 -12.51 -18.16 -23.68
CA GLN A 585 -13.81 -18.43 -24.25
C GLN A 585 -14.61 -19.33 -23.28
N HIS A 586 -15.54 -18.77 -22.50
CA HIS A 586 -16.58 -19.55 -21.84
C HIS A 586 -17.85 -19.53 -22.71
N GLN A 587 -18.17 -20.70 -23.26
CA GLN A 587 -19.46 -20.98 -23.89
C GLN A 587 -20.54 -21.12 -22.80
N TYR A 588 -21.62 -20.35 -22.91
CA TYR A 588 -22.91 -20.76 -22.35
C TYR A 588 -23.96 -20.72 -23.47
N THR A 589 -24.28 -21.91 -23.96
CA THR A 589 -25.42 -22.18 -24.85
C THR A 589 -26.71 -22.13 -24.02
N LYS A 590 -27.61 -21.21 -24.39
CA LYS A 590 -29.05 -21.28 -24.05
C LYS A 590 -29.75 -22.24 -25.02
N MET A 591 -30.63 -23.10 -24.49
CA MET A 591 -31.86 -23.58 -25.13
C MET A 591 -32.90 -23.63 -24.00
N GLU A 592 -33.89 -22.75 -23.94
CA GLU A 592 -35.21 -22.85 -24.62
C GLU A 592 -35.92 -24.19 -24.35
N GLU A 593 -36.67 -24.25 -23.24
CA GLU A 593 -38.14 -24.34 -23.18
C GLU A 593 -38.65 -23.70 -21.88
#